data_AF-A0A554MBM2-F1
#
_entry.id   AF-A0A554MBM2-F1
#
_cell.length_a   1.000
_cell.length_b   1.000
_cell.length_c   1.000
_cell.angle_alpha   90.00
_cell.angle_beta   90.00
_cell.angle_gamma   90.00
#
_symmetry.space_group_name_H-M   'P 1'
#
loop_
_entity.id
_entity.type
_entity.pdbx_description
1 polymer ?
#
loop_
_entity_poly.entity_id
_entity_poly.type
_entity_poly.pdbx_seq_one_letter_code
_entity_poly.pdbx_strand_id
1 'polypeptide(L)' 'MAGITIPKTEYERLKKQSAAYRRFAAKFFELIIKDPIEEAVEDFRQTNLYTENFLKDLESGLRQSSYIQKYGNKTAAPRP' A
#
# COMPACT_ATOMS: atom_id res chain seq x y z
N MET A 1 0.96 -28.68 -21.21
CA MET A 1 0.64 -28.22 -19.84
C MET A 1 0.36 -29.46 -19.01
N ALA A 2 1.19 -29.77 -18.01
CA ALA A 2 0.98 -30.92 -17.15
C ALA A 2 -0.12 -30.58 -16.12
N GLY A 3 -1.17 -31.40 -16.06
CA GLY A 3 -2.22 -31.28 -15.05
C GLY A 3 -1.71 -31.84 -13.72
N ILE A 4 -1.63 -30.99 -12.69
CA ILE A 4 -1.29 -31.44 -11.34
C ILE A 4 -2.60 -31.83 -10.66
N THR A 5 -2.79 -33.13 -10.44
CA THR A 5 -3.94 -33.66 -9.70
C THR A 5 -3.58 -33.79 -8.23
N ILE A 6 -4.34 -33.12 -7.36
CA ILE A 6 -4.14 -33.20 -5.90
C ILE A 6 -5.40 -33.74 -5.21
N PRO A 7 -5.25 -34.42 -4.06
CA PRO A 7 -6.39 -34.81 -3.24
C PRO A 7 -7.22 -33.60 -2.80
N LYS A 8 -8.54 -33.76 -2.73
CA LYS A 8 -9.47 -32.68 -2.32
C LYS A 8 -9.11 -32.08 -0.97
N THR A 9 -8.70 -32.92 -0.02
CA THR A 9 -8.25 -32.52 1.32
C THR A 9 -7.06 -31.56 1.25
N GLU A 10 -6.09 -31.86 0.39
CA GLU A 10 -4.90 -31.04 0.19
C GLU A 10 -5.23 -29.74 -0.53
N TYR A 11 -6.14 -29.78 -1.51
CA TYR A 11 -6.67 -28.58 -2.15
C TYR A 11 -7.34 -27.63 -1.14
N GLU A 12 -8.23 -28.13 -0.29
CA GLU A 12 -8.91 -27.30 0.72
C GLU A 12 -7.92 -26.71 1.74
N ARG A 13 -6.90 -27.48 2.12
CA ARG A 13 -5.81 -27.01 2.99
C ARG A 13 -5.05 -25.85 2.35
N LEU A 14 -4.61 -26.00 1.11
CA LEU A 14 -3.90 -24.98 0.33
C LEU A 14 -4.78 -23.75 0.07
N LYS A 15 -6.07 -23.94 -0.20
CA LYS A 15 -7.05 -22.86 -0.36
C LYS A 15 -7.17 -22.03 0.92
N LYS A 16 -7.25 -22.68 2.09
CA LYS A 16 -7.30 -21.98 3.38
C LYS A 16 -6.00 -21.19 3.65
N GLN A 17 -4.85 -21.79 3.38
CA GLN A 17 -3.55 -21.14 3.55
C GLN A 17 -3.38 -19.93 2.62
N SER A 18 -3.73 -20.07 1.34
CA SER A 18 -3.65 -18.96 0.38
C SER A 18 -4.57 -17.80 0.75
N ALA A 19 -5.76 -18.08 1.27
CA ALA A 19 -6.68 -17.05 1.77
C ALA A 19 -6.11 -16.31 2.98
N ALA A 20 -5.49 -17.02 3.92
CA ALA A 20 -4.82 -16.42 5.07
C ALA A 20 -3.62 -15.56 4.64
N TYR A 21 -2.79 -16.06 3.72
CA TYR A 21 -1.65 -15.32 3.18
C TYR A 21 -2.09 -14.05 2.46
N ARG A 22 -3.13 -14.11 1.62
CA ARG A 22 -3.68 -12.93 0.94
C ARG A 22 -4.17 -11.87 1.93
N ARG A 23 -4.85 -12.29 3.00
CA ARG A 23 -5.32 -11.36 4.05
C ARG A 23 -4.16 -10.72 4.81
N PHE A 24 -3.11 -11.50 5.10
CA PHE A 24 -1.92 -10.99 5.78
C PHE A 24 -1.13 -10.03 4.88
N ALA A 25 -0.85 -10.42 3.64
CA ALA A 25 -0.16 -9.58 2.66
C ALA A 25 -0.88 -8.24 2.46
N ALA A 26 -2.22 -8.26 2.31
CA ALA A 26 -3.00 -7.03 2.18
C ALA A 26 -2.80 -6.09 3.39
N LYS A 27 -2.86 -6.61 4.62
CA LYS A 27 -2.62 -5.82 5.83
C LYS A 27 -1.19 -5.33 5.96
N PHE A 28 -0.20 -6.11 5.52
CA PHE A 28 1.21 -5.75 5.58
C PHE A 28 1.53 -4.59 4.62
N PHE A 29 0.99 -4.64 3.40
CA PHE A 29 1.08 -3.54 2.44
C PHE A 29 0.34 -2.27 2.93
N GLU A 30 -0.81 -2.41 3.59
CA GLU A 30 -1.50 -1.28 4.25
C GLU A 30 -0.67 -0.65 5.39
N LEU A 31 0.23 -1.42 6.02
CA LEU A 31 1.04 -0.94 7.16
C LEU A 31 2.34 -0.27 6.74
N ILE A 32 2.92 -0.66 5.60
CA ILE A 32 4.11 -0.02 5.01
C ILE A 32 3.73 1.33 4.36
N ILE A 33 2.52 1.45 3.81
CA ILE A 33 2.05 2.69 3.17
C ILE A 33 1.41 3.59 4.23
N LYS A 34 2.12 3.74 5.36
CA LYS A 34 1.81 4.67 6.42
C LYS A 34 2.74 5.88 6.42
N ASP A 35 3.65 5.98 5.46
CA ASP A 35 4.40 7.22 5.26
C ASP A 35 3.41 8.28 4.75
N PRO A 36 3.06 9.28 5.57
CA PRO A 36 2.14 10.33 5.17
C PRO A 36 2.77 11.10 4.01
N ILE A 37 1.94 11.59 3.09
CA ILE A 37 2.38 12.38 1.92
C ILE A 37 3.26 13.54 2.38
N GLU A 38 2.92 14.12 3.51
CA GLU A 38 3.63 15.22 4.14
C GLU A 38 5.07 14.85 4.51
N GLU A 39 5.34 13.62 4.98
CA GLU A 39 6.70 13.15 5.31
C GLU A 39 7.52 12.92 4.03
N ALA A 40 6.90 12.32 3.01
CA ALA A 40 7.54 12.16 1.70
C ALA A 40 7.88 13.50 1.04
N VAL A 41 7.00 14.51 1.12
CA VAL A 41 7.28 15.85 0.58
C VAL A 41 8.38 16.55 1.38
N GLU A 42 8.40 16.36 2.69
CA GLU A 42 9.41 16.95 3.57
C GLU A 42 10.81 16.36 3.31
N ASP A 43 10.92 15.05 3.11
CA ASP A 43 12.19 14.40 2.73
C ASP A 43 12.78 15.01 1.46
N PHE A 44 11.94 15.25 0.45
CA PHE A 44 12.37 15.89 -0.80
C PHE A 44 12.74 17.35 -0.59
N ARG A 45 12.00 18.07 0.26
CA ARG A 45 12.32 19.45 0.63
C ARG A 45 13.69 19.55 1.30
N GLN A 46 14.02 18.62 2.21
CA GLN A 46 15.29 18.59 2.94
C GLN A 46 16.50 18.39 2.03
N THR A 47 16.33 17.77 0.85
CA THR A 47 17.42 17.65 -0.13
C THR A 47 17.86 19.01 -0.68
N ASN A 48 16.98 20.02 -0.65
CA ASN A 48 17.20 21.35 -1.23
C ASN A 48 17.58 21.31 -2.73
N LEU A 49 17.23 20.22 -3.43
CA LEU A 49 17.49 20.02 -4.86
C LEU A 49 16.30 20.38 -5.75
N TYR A 50 15.13 20.57 -5.15
CA TYR A 50 13.87 20.73 -5.86
C TYR A 50 13.25 22.09 -5.59
N THR A 51 12.54 22.62 -6.59
CA THR A 51 11.85 23.91 -6.46
C THR A 51 10.55 23.76 -5.69
N GLU A 52 10.10 24.83 -5.03
CA GLU A 52 8.81 24.84 -4.34
C GLU A 52 7.63 24.49 -5.24
N ASN A 53 7.70 24.84 -6.52
CA ASN A 53 6.65 24.46 -7.48
C ASN A 53 6.63 22.95 -7.73
N PHE A 54 7.79 22.32 -7.88
CA PHE A 54 7.89 20.87 -8.00
C PHE A 54 7.36 20.15 -6.76
N LEU A 55 7.68 20.65 -5.55
CA LEU A 55 7.20 20.07 -4.30
C LEU A 55 5.67 20.14 -4.18
N LYS A 56 5.06 21.26 -4.60
CA LYS A 56 3.59 21.41 -4.66
C LYS A 56 2.94 20.46 -5.65
N ASP A 57 3.53 20.30 -6.83
CA ASP A 57 3.03 19.38 -7.85
C ASP A 57 3.16 17.92 -7.40
N LEU A 58 4.25 17.58 -6.71
CA LEU A 58 4.48 16.27 -6.09
C LEU A 58 3.40 15.98 -5.03
N GLU A 59 3.19 16.89 -4.08
CA GLU A 59 2.16 16.75 -3.04
C GLU A 59 0.76 16.57 -3.64
N SER A 60 0.41 17.39 -4.63
CA SER A 60 -0.86 17.35 -5.33
C SER A 60 -1.05 16.02 -6.09
N GLY A 61 -0.03 15.59 -6.84
CA GLY A 61 -0.05 14.33 -7.59
C GLY A 61 -0.17 13.11 -6.68
N LEU A 62 0.53 13.11 -5.54
CA LEU A 62 0.43 12.05 -4.52
C LEU A 62 -0.99 11.99 -3.92
N ARG A 63 -1.59 13.14 -3.59
CA ARG A 63 -2.97 13.25 -3.10
C ARG A 63 -4.02 12.77 -4.11
N GLN A 64 -3.80 13.06 -5.40
CA GLN A 64 -4.71 12.68 -6.48
C GLN A 64 -4.49 11.24 -6.97
N SER A 65 -3.39 10.60 -6.59
CA SER A 65 -3.11 9.23 -7.00
C SER A 65 -4.22 8.28 -6.54
N SER A 66 -4.63 7.37 -7.43
CA SER A 66 -5.74 6.43 -7.24
C SER A 66 -5.57 5.50 -6.04
N TYR A 67 -4.37 5.44 -5.47
CA TYR A 67 -4.09 4.71 -4.23
C TYR A 67 -4.79 5.34 -3.02
N ILE A 68 -4.73 6.67 -2.85
CA ILE A 68 -5.37 7.35 -1.71
C ILE A 68 -6.89 7.38 -1.87
N GLN A 69 -7.43 7.50 -3.07
CA GLN A 69 -8.88 7.39 -3.26
C GLN A 69 -9.42 5.98 -2.92
N LYS A 70 -8.61 4.94 -3.09
CA LYS A 70 -9.00 3.54 -2.83
C LYS A 70 -8.76 3.11 -1.38
N TYR A 71 -7.81 3.71 -0.67
CA TYR A 71 -7.38 3.30 0.68
C TYR A 71 -7.35 4.42 1.74
N GLY A 72 -7.46 5.70 1.35
CA GLY A 72 -7.31 6.88 2.21
C GLY A 72 -8.40 7.07 3.27
N ASN A 73 -9.60 6.51 3.07
CA ASN A 73 -10.65 6.52 4.10
C ASN A 73 -10.35 5.61 5.31
N LYS A 74 -9.25 4.85 5.29
CA LYS A 74 -8.85 3.97 6.42
C LYS A 74 -7.59 4.43 7.16
N THR A 75 -6.85 5.41 6.62
CA THR A 75 -5.55 5.84 7.15
C THR A 75 -5.62 7.14 7.96
N ALA A 76 -6.72 7.89 7.85
CA ALA A 76 -6.97 9.09 8.65
C ALA A 76 -7.56 8.75 10.04
N ALA A 77 -6.80 8.04 10.88
CA ALA A 77 -7.05 8.07 12.31
C ALA A 77 -6.17 9.19 12.91
N PRO A 78 -6.75 10.24 13.53
CA PRO A 78 -5.95 11.19 14.29
C PRO A 78 -5.31 10.42 15.47
N ARG A 79 -3.98 10.55 15.64
CA ARG A 79 -3.30 10.02 16.83
C ARG A 79 -3.79 10.77 18.08
N PRO A 80 -3.90 10.10 19.24
CA PRO A 80 -4.08 10.75 20.54
C PRO A 80 -2.84 11.56 20.94
#